data_AF-A0A2V8DJB7-F1
#
_entry.id   AF-A0A2V8DJB7-F1
#
_cell.length_a   1.000
_cell.length_b   1.000
_cell.length_c   1.000
_cell.angle_alpha   90.00
_cell.angle_beta   90.00
_cell.angle_gamma   90.00
#
_symmetry.space_group_name_H-M   'P 1'
#
loop_
_entity.id
_entity.type
_entity.pdbx_description
1 polymer ?
#
loop_
_entity_poly.entity_id
_entity_poly.type
_entity_poly.pdbx_seq_one_letter_code
_entity_poly.pdbx_strand_id
1 'polypeptide(L)'
;VDALKEVAARHGASPARVAIAWVLSRPGVSSVIIAARKTEQLEDNIRAVDLRLSDDDVRQLDAASDPGVPYPKWMVLQLDTAEDPRSKILHPERYTEGGPWKDLRGPRWSS
;
A
#
# COMPACT_ATOMS: atom_id res chain seq x y z
N VAL A 1 -11.86 -2.13 -12.29
CA VAL A 1 -13.28 -2.28 -11.88
C VAL A 1 -13.95 -3.42 -12.65
N ASP A 2 -13.56 -3.72 -13.88
CA ASP A 2 -14.22 -4.76 -14.69
C ASP A 2 -14.10 -6.17 -14.10
N ALA A 3 -12.95 -6.53 -13.52
CA ALA A 3 -12.79 -7.79 -12.78
C ALA A 3 -13.82 -7.96 -11.65
N LEU A 4 -14.11 -6.90 -10.88
CA LEU A 4 -15.14 -6.94 -9.84
C LEU A 4 -16.54 -7.17 -10.43
N LYS A 5 -16.86 -6.53 -11.56
CA LYS A 5 -18.17 -6.71 -12.22
C LYS A 5 -18.34 -8.13 -12.76
N GLU A 6 -17.28 -8.70 -13.32
CA GLU A 6 -17.29 -10.06 -13.86
C GLU A 6 -17.49 -11.09 -12.75
N VAL A 7 -16.69 -11.02 -11.68
CA VAL A 7 -16.84 -11.89 -10.51
C VAL A 7 -18.22 -11.69 -9.86
N ALA A 8 -18.69 -10.44 -9.74
CA ALA A 8 -20.02 -10.14 -9.21
C ALA A 8 -21.14 -10.81 -10.03
N ALA A 9 -21.03 -10.83 -11.36
CA ALA A 9 -21.99 -11.51 -12.21
C ALA A 9 -22.01 -13.03 -11.98
N ARG A 10 -20.85 -13.67 -11.77
CA ARG A 10 -20.76 -15.11 -11.47
C ARG A 10 -21.46 -15.48 -10.15
N HIS A 11 -21.37 -14.60 -9.16
CA HIS A 11 -21.90 -14.81 -7.81
C HIS A 11 -23.30 -14.23 -7.58
N GLY A 12 -23.91 -13.57 -8.58
CA GLY A 12 -25.18 -12.87 -8.41
C GLY A 12 -25.12 -11.79 -7.31
N ALA A 13 -23.95 -11.19 -7.11
CA ALA A 13 -23.66 -10.23 -6.06
C ALA A 13 -23.46 -8.82 -6.65
N SER A 14 -23.44 -7.79 -5.79
CA SER A 14 -22.99 -6.47 -6.22
C SER A 14 -21.46 -6.41 -6.29
N PRO A 15 -20.87 -5.54 -7.13
CA PRO A 15 -19.42 -5.33 -7.14
C PRO A 15 -18.87 -4.89 -5.77
N ALA A 16 -19.66 -4.14 -4.98
CA ALA A 16 -19.27 -3.73 -3.64
C ALA A 16 -19.20 -4.92 -2.69
N ARG A 17 -20.20 -5.82 -2.73
CA ARG A 17 -20.22 -7.05 -1.93
C ARG A 17 -19.01 -7.94 -2.25
N VAL A 18 -18.67 -8.10 -3.53
CA VAL A 18 -17.48 -8.87 -3.95
C VAL A 18 -16.19 -8.22 -3.44
N ALA A 19 -16.07 -6.89 -3.56
CA ALA A 19 -14.88 -6.19 -3.09
C ALA A 19 -14.68 -6.37 -1.56
N ILE A 20 -15.75 -6.26 -0.78
CA ILE A 20 -15.70 -6.44 0.67
C ILE A 20 -15.33 -7.90 1.02
N ALA A 21 -15.96 -8.88 0.37
CA ALA A 21 -15.66 -10.30 0.58
C ALA A 21 -14.19 -10.63 0.26
N TRP A 22 -13.66 -10.05 -0.83
CA TRP A 22 -12.25 -10.19 -1.18
C TRP A 22 -11.33 -9.54 -0.15
N VAL A 23 -11.62 -8.33 0.33
CA VAL A 23 -10.78 -7.70 1.38
C VAL A 23 -10.82 -8.54 2.67
N LEU A 24 -11.98 -9.07 3.06
CA LEU A 24 -12.13 -9.92 4.24
C LEU A 24 -11.36 -11.25 4.15
N SER A 25 -11.12 -11.78 2.95
CA SER A 25 -10.36 -13.03 2.78
C SER A 25 -8.84 -12.84 2.87
N ARG A 26 -8.34 -11.59 2.89
CA ARG A 26 -6.90 -11.33 2.82
C ARG A 26 -6.18 -11.60 4.15
N PRO A 27 -4.99 -12.21 4.10
CA PRO A 27 -4.12 -12.33 5.26
C PRO A 27 -3.81 -10.95 5.86
N GLY A 28 -3.99 -10.80 7.17
CA GLY A 28 -3.70 -9.57 7.91
C GLY A 28 -4.86 -8.57 7.98
N VAL A 29 -5.99 -8.84 7.33
CA VAL A 29 -7.22 -8.04 7.52
C VAL A 29 -8.03 -8.67 8.65
N SER A 30 -8.24 -7.92 9.74
CA SER A 30 -9.06 -8.35 10.87
C SER A 30 -10.51 -7.87 10.79
N SER A 31 -10.72 -6.69 10.22
CA SER A 31 -12.05 -6.10 10.02
C SER A 31 -12.04 -5.15 8.83
N VAL A 32 -13.23 -4.91 8.26
CA VAL A 32 -13.45 -3.94 7.17
C VAL A 32 -14.46 -2.90 7.63
N ILE A 33 -14.06 -1.63 7.55
CA ILE A 33 -14.95 -0.52 7.87
C ILE A 33 -15.75 -0.17 6.61
N ILE A 34 -17.07 -0.26 6.70
CA ILE A 34 -17.98 0.05 5.59
C ILE A 34 -18.87 1.24 5.94
N ALA A 35 -19.07 2.13 4.96
CA ALA A 35 -20.01 3.24 5.04
C ALA A 35 -20.99 3.15 3.87
N ALA A 36 -22.28 3.40 4.14
CA ALA A 36 -23.33 3.40 3.15
C ALA A 36 -24.28 4.57 3.41
N ARG A 37 -24.76 5.20 2.33
CA ARG A 37 -25.72 6.33 2.41
C ARG A 37 -27.17 5.89 2.43
N LYS A 38 -27.42 4.62 2.12
CA LYS A 38 -28.73 4.00 2.03
C LYS A 38 -28.71 2.66 2.77
N THR A 39 -29.80 2.33 3.45
CA THR A 39 -29.90 1.10 4.24
C THR A 39 -29.76 -0.14 3.37
N GLU A 40 -30.33 -0.14 2.16
CA GLU A 40 -30.27 -1.28 1.24
C GLU A 40 -28.83 -1.60 0.81
N GLN A 41 -28.00 -0.56 0.66
CA GLN A 41 -26.56 -0.73 0.36
C GLN A 41 -25.80 -1.28 1.56
N LEU A 42 -26.16 -0.86 2.78
CA LEU A 42 -25.55 -1.38 3.99
C LEU A 42 -25.87 -2.87 4.16
N GLU A 43 -27.13 -3.25 3.99
CA GLU A 43 -27.57 -4.64 4.04
C GLU A 43 -26.87 -5.50 2.98
N ASP A 44 -26.76 -5.00 1.75
CA ASP A 44 -26.04 -5.66 0.66
C ASP A 44 -24.55 -5.89 0.99
N ASN A 45 -23.90 -4.88 1.58
CA ASN A 45 -22.50 -4.93 2.01
C ASN A 45 -22.29 -5.92 3.15
N ILE A 46 -23.20 -5.98 4.12
CA ILE A 46 -23.09 -6.91 5.27
C ILE A 46 -23.14 -8.36 4.79
N ARG A 47 -23.95 -8.67 3.77
CA ARG A 47 -24.02 -10.02 3.15
C ARG A 47 -22.71 -10.46 2.47
N ALA A 48 -21.69 -9.61 2.41
CA ALA A 48 -20.36 -10.00 1.94
C ALA A 48 -19.70 -11.06 2.82
N VAL A 49 -20.04 -11.13 4.11
CA VAL A 49 -19.47 -12.13 5.04
C VAL A 49 -19.87 -13.56 4.68
N ASP A 50 -21.00 -13.74 4.00
CA ASP A 50 -21.52 -15.03 3.57
C ASP A 50 -21.02 -15.43 2.16
N LEU A 51 -20.38 -14.49 1.45
CA LEU A 51 -19.92 -14.71 0.08
C LEU A 51 -18.58 -15.43 0.07
N ARG A 52 -18.57 -16.65 -0.48
CA ARG A 52 -17.36 -17.45 -0.69
C ARG A 52 -16.86 -17.28 -2.12
N LEU A 53 -15.74 -16.60 -2.27
CA LEU A 53 -15.04 -16.48 -3.55
C LEU A 53 -14.26 -17.76 -3.85
N SER A 54 -14.24 -18.19 -5.11
CA SER A 54 -13.39 -19.29 -5.54
C SER A 54 -11.93 -18.85 -5.63
N ASP A 55 -11.00 -19.81 -5.65
CA ASP A 55 -9.57 -19.51 -5.85
C ASP A 55 -9.30 -18.79 -7.18
N ASP A 56 -10.13 -19.05 -8.21
CA ASP A 56 -10.04 -18.34 -9.48
C ASP A 56 -10.46 -16.87 -9.35
N ASP A 57 -11.58 -16.61 -8.67
CA ASP A 57 -12.05 -15.26 -8.42
C ASP A 57 -11.03 -14.46 -7.60
N VAL A 58 -10.46 -15.08 -6.55
CA VAL A 58 -9.43 -14.44 -5.72
C VAL A 58 -8.20 -14.09 -6.55
N ARG A 59 -7.68 -15.03 -7.36
CA ARG A 59 -6.53 -14.76 -8.24
C ARG A 59 -6.81 -13.63 -9.24
N GLN A 60 -8.01 -13.61 -9.81
CA GLN A 60 -8.42 -12.57 -10.75
C GLN A 60 -8.47 -11.19 -10.07
N LEU A 61 -9.03 -11.13 -8.86
CA LEU A 61 -9.12 -9.88 -8.09
C LEU A 61 -7.75 -9.43 -7.56
N ASP A 62 -6.88 -10.35 -7.17
CA ASP A 62 -5.50 -10.05 -6.76
C ASP A 62 -4.72 -9.42 -7.91
N ALA A 63 -4.75 -10.02 -9.10
CA ALA A 63 -4.09 -9.48 -10.29
C ALA A 63 -4.63 -8.10 -10.68
N ALA A 64 -5.94 -7.90 -10.56
CA ALA A 64 -6.57 -6.60 -10.85
C ALA A 64 -6.29 -5.53 -9.79
N SER A 65 -5.86 -5.91 -8.58
CA SER A 65 -5.66 -5.02 -7.43
C SER A 65 -4.18 -4.81 -7.09
N ASP A 66 -3.24 -5.41 -7.82
CA ASP A 66 -1.81 -5.27 -7.61
C ASP A 66 -1.36 -3.82 -7.93
N PRO A 67 -0.90 -3.03 -6.93
CA PRO A 67 -0.41 -1.68 -7.16
C PRO A 67 1.00 -1.65 -7.78
N GLY A 68 1.62 -2.80 -8.02
CA GLY A 68 3.01 -2.92 -8.43
C GLY A 68 3.97 -2.60 -7.28
N VAL A 69 5.15 -2.06 -7.59
CA VAL A 69 6.13 -1.66 -6.56
C VAL A 69 5.80 -0.25 -6.07
N PRO A 70 5.29 -0.07 -4.84
CA PRO A 70 4.90 1.24 -4.36
C PRO A 70 6.12 2.12 -4.08
N TYR A 71 5.95 3.43 -4.15
CA TYR A 71 6.92 4.38 -3.60
C TYR A 71 6.96 4.28 -2.05
N PRO A 72 8.12 4.40 -1.39
CA PRO A 72 9.47 4.52 -1.96
C PRO A 72 10.16 3.15 -2.13
N LYS A 73 9.43 2.03 -2.06
CA LYS A 73 10.02 0.67 -2.10
C LYS A 73 10.89 0.48 -3.35
N TRP A 74 10.49 0.99 -4.51
CA TRP A 74 11.31 0.94 -5.73
C TRP A 74 12.64 1.70 -5.58
N MET A 75 12.66 2.82 -4.86
CA MET A 75 13.86 3.62 -4.62
C MET A 75 14.82 2.90 -3.66
N VAL A 76 14.28 2.28 -2.61
CA VAL A 76 15.07 1.47 -1.67
C VAL A 76 15.74 0.30 -2.40
N LEU A 77 14.99 -0.44 -3.22
CA LEU A 77 15.54 -1.54 -4.01
C LEU A 77 16.62 -1.07 -4.99
N GLN A 78 16.52 0.16 -5.51
CA GLN A 78 17.57 0.76 -6.35
C GLN A 78 18.80 1.19 -5.54
N LEU A 79 18.64 1.69 -4.31
CA LEU A 79 19.77 2.03 -3.43
C LEU A 79 20.56 0.78 -3.03
N ASP A 80 19.89 -0.34 -2.75
CA ASP A 80 20.56 -1.62 -2.48
C ASP A 80 21.34 -2.13 -3.70
N THR A 81 20.86 -1.81 -4.90
CA THR A 81 21.50 -2.21 -6.17
C THR A 81 22.63 -1.26 -6.58
N ALA A 82 22.51 0.03 -6.26
CA ALA A 82 23.55 1.02 -6.49
C ALA A 82 24.64 0.86 -5.43
N GLU A 83 25.71 0.13 -5.75
CA GLU A 83 26.95 0.21 -4.99
C GLU A 83 27.32 1.68 -4.82
N ASP A 84 27.27 2.20 -3.59
CA ASP A 84 27.69 3.57 -3.30
C ASP A 84 29.16 3.69 -3.69
N PRO A 85 29.53 4.52 -4.69
CA PRO A 85 30.92 4.67 -5.11
C PRO A 85 31.77 5.37 -4.04
N ARG A 86 31.15 5.90 -2.97
CA ARG A 86 31.86 6.44 -1.83
C ARG A 86 32.45 5.31 -1.00
N SER A 87 33.73 5.46 -0.65
CA SER A 87 34.38 4.58 0.31
C SER A 87 33.61 4.59 1.63
N LYS A 88 33.15 3.43 2.10
CA LYS A 88 32.56 3.24 3.44
C LYS A 88 33.58 3.41 4.57
N ILE A 89 34.82 3.77 4.23
CA ILE A 89 35.89 4.08 5.18
C ILE A 89 35.52 5.38 5.87
N LEU A 90 35.12 5.28 7.13
CA LEU A 90 35.05 6.42 8.02
C LEU A 90 36.49 6.90 8.24
N HIS A 91 36.70 8.21 8.09
CA HIS A 91 37.96 8.90 8.40
C HIS A 91 37.81 9.53 9.80
N PRO A 92 37.94 8.75 10.90
CA PRO A 92 37.73 9.27 12.25
C PRO A 92 38.65 10.46 12.58
N GLU A 93 39.85 10.51 11.98
CA GLU A 93 40.81 11.59 12.07
C GLU A 93 40.29 12.94 11.57
N ARG A 94 39.25 12.94 10.71
CA ARG A 94 38.58 14.18 10.26
C ARG A 94 37.72 14.83 11.35
N TYR A 95 37.39 14.09 12.41
CA TYR A 95 36.49 14.50 13.48
C TYR A 95 37.19 14.63 14.84
N THR A 96 38.47 14.26 14.94
CA THR A 96 39.23 14.29 16.20
C THR A 96 39.55 15.69 16.70
N GLU A 97 39.63 16.68 15.83
CA GLU A 97 40.01 18.05 16.23
C GLU A 97 38.83 18.97 16.59
N GLY A 98 37.59 18.47 16.54
CA GLY A 98 36.43 19.26 17.00
C GLY A 98 36.31 20.65 16.37
N GLY A 99 36.76 20.80 15.12
CA GLY A 99 36.75 22.09 14.40
C GLY A 99 35.36 22.72 14.45
N PRO A 100 35.26 24.07 14.47
CA PRO A 100 34.01 24.76 14.76
C PRO A 100 32.92 24.35 13.77
N TRP A 101 31.77 23.90 14.30
CA TRP A 101 30.63 23.51 13.47
C TRP A 101 30.18 24.70 12.61
N LYS A 102 30.28 24.54 11.28
CA LYS A 102 29.86 25.57 10.33
C LYS A 102 28.38 25.36 10.03
N ASP A 103 27.53 26.22 10.59
CA ASP A 103 26.11 26.26 10.26
C ASP A 103 25.93 26.63 8.78
N LEU A 104 25.41 25.70 7.97
CA LEU A 104 25.20 25.87 6.54
C LEU A 104 23.81 26.43 6.21
N ARG A 105 22.99 26.73 7.21
CA ARG A 105 21.72 27.42 6.98
C ARG A 105 22.05 28.85 6.57
N GLY A 106 21.64 29.22 5.36
CA GLY A 106 21.84 30.56 4.79
C GLY A 106 21.32 31.69 5.69
N PRO A 107 21.60 32.97 5.34
CA PRO A 107 21.32 34.10 6.22
C PRO A 107 19.86 34.09 6.70
N ARG A 108 19.68 34.16 8.02
CA ARG A 108 18.36 34.32 8.64
C ARG A 108 17.73 35.56 8.05
N TRP A 109 16.54 35.42 7.45
CA TRP A 109 15.75 36.55 6.96
C TRP A 109 15.53 37.51 8.15
N SER A 110 16.12 38.70 8.09
CA SER A 110 15.81 39.78 9.02
C SER A 110 14.46 40.38 8.63
N SER A 111 13.60 40.57 9.65
CA SER A 111 12.26 41.15 9.56
C SER A 111 12.20 42.51 8.86
#